data_AF-A0A7J2TM12-F1
#
_entry.id   AF-A0A7J2TM12-F1
#
_cell.length_a   1.000
_cell.length_b   1.000
_cell.length_c   1.000
_cell.angle_alpha   90.00
_cell.angle_beta   90.00
_cell.angle_gamma   90.00
#
_symmetry.space_group_name_H-M   'P 1'
#
loop_
_entity.id
_entity.type
_entity.pdbx_description
1 polymer ?
#
loop_
_entity_poly.entity_id
_entity_poly.type
_entity_poly.pdbx_seq_one_letter_code
_entity_poly.pdbx_strand_id
1 'polypeptide(L)'
;MNNVFKSSKKFMPTYVLIAINIAVYAYTSIIGGNFMETDYYVLLQYGQSNSFVMSGGYWQLFTAMFVHVGLVHLLGNMFFLLIFGLRAEDMFTIQEYIHYLPFKWAHWKLVNITFWTRHAFGWGFWRHFRNVWSSYNIC
;
A
#
# COMPACT_ATOMS: atom_id res chain seq x y z
N MET A 1 32.69 17.87 11.95
CA MET A 1 31.42 18.03 11.19
C MET A 1 31.55 17.14 9.97
N ASN A 2 30.94 15.96 10.01
CA ASN A 2 31.08 14.98 8.92
C ASN A 2 30.20 15.43 7.77
N ASN A 3 30.85 15.85 6.68
CA ASN A 3 30.22 16.19 5.42
C ASN A 3 29.51 14.95 4.87
N VAL A 4 28.21 14.80 5.17
CA VAL A 4 27.35 13.82 4.51
C VAL A 4 26.66 14.51 3.33
N PHE A 5 27.45 15.04 2.40
CA PHE A 5 26.95 15.24 1.04
C PHE A 5 26.98 13.87 0.36
N LYS A 6 25.95 13.06 0.61
CA LYS A 6 25.75 11.79 -0.08
C LYS A 6 25.11 12.06 -1.45
N SER A 7 25.83 12.75 -2.32
CA SER A 7 25.48 12.77 -3.75
C SER A 7 26.20 11.61 -4.41
N SER A 8 25.47 10.59 -4.90
CA SER A 8 25.82 9.90 -6.16
C SER A 8 24.79 8.80 -6.51
N LYS A 9 24.22 8.94 -7.73
CA LYS A 9 23.38 8.01 -8.51
C LYS A 9 21.95 7.72 -8.04
N LYS A 10 21.01 8.56 -8.52
CA LYS A 10 19.82 8.20 -9.34
C LYS A 10 19.02 6.93 -8.98
N PHE A 11 19.00 6.50 -7.72
CA PHE A 11 18.07 5.47 -7.27
C PHE A 11 16.84 6.20 -6.74
N MET A 12 15.69 5.96 -7.35
CA MET A 12 14.42 6.56 -6.93
C MET A 12 13.50 5.43 -6.44
N PRO A 13 13.66 4.96 -5.19
CA PRO A 13 12.88 3.87 -4.59
C PRO A 13 11.37 3.99 -4.80
N THR A 14 10.84 5.21 -4.78
CA THR A 14 9.42 5.54 -5.00
C THR A 14 9.00 5.08 -6.39
N TYR A 15 9.79 5.36 -7.43
CA TYR A 15 9.48 4.91 -8.79
C TYR A 15 9.57 3.39 -8.93
N VAL A 16 10.50 2.75 -8.21
CA VAL A 16 10.59 1.28 -8.18
C VAL A 16 9.33 0.69 -7.53
N LEU A 17 8.88 1.25 -6.41
CA LEU A 17 7.65 0.82 -5.74
C LEU A 17 6.42 1.04 -6.62
N ILE A 18 6.35 2.17 -7.35
CA ILE A 18 5.27 2.41 -8.32
C ILE A 18 5.27 1.34 -9.40
N ALA A 19 6.43 1.05 -9.99
CA ALA A 19 6.55 0.04 -11.03
C ALA A 19 6.12 -1.35 -10.53
N ILE A 20 6.50 -1.73 -9.31
CA ILE A 20 6.09 -3.00 -8.70
C ILE A 20 4.57 -3.04 -8.50
N ASN A 21 3.96 -1.98 -7.97
CA ASN A 21 2.52 -1.92 -7.76
C ASN A 21 1.73 -2.03 -9.08
N ILE A 22 2.20 -1.35 -10.12
CA ILE A 22 1.60 -1.46 -11.46
C ILE A 22 1.75 -2.88 -12.01
N ALA A 23 2.93 -3.50 -11.86
CA ALA A 23 3.17 -4.87 -12.34
C ALA A 23 2.28 -5.90 -11.61
N VAL A 24 2.15 -5.78 -10.29
CA VAL A 24 1.28 -6.67 -9.50
C VAL A 24 -0.18 -6.46 -9.87
N TYR A 25 -0.62 -5.21 -10.05
CA TYR A 25 -2.00 -4.93 -10.47
C TYR A 25 -2.31 -5.48 -11.87
N ALA A 26 -1.37 -5.36 -12.82
CA ALA A 26 -1.52 -5.93 -14.15
C ALA A 26 -1.65 -7.47 -14.07
N TYR A 27 -0.83 -8.12 -13.25
CA TYR A 27 -0.90 -9.56 -13.00
C TYR A 27 -2.26 -9.98 -12.41
N THR A 28 -2.74 -9.29 -11.36
CA THR A 28 -4.03 -9.60 -10.75
C THR A 28 -5.21 -9.31 -11.68
N SER A 29 -5.10 -8.29 -12.54
CA SER A 29 -6.12 -7.95 -13.54
C SER A 29 -6.20 -9.01 -14.64
N ILE A 30 -5.06 -9.56 -15.09
CA ILE A 30 -5.02 -10.64 -16.08
C ILE A 30 -5.69 -11.90 -15.51
N ILE A 31 -5.39 -12.26 -14.26
CA ILE A 31 -6.00 -13.43 -13.61
C ILE A 31 -7.49 -13.22 -13.35
N GLY A 32 -7.87 -12.02 -12.91
CA GLY A 32 -9.28 -11.67 -12.66
C GLY A 32 -10.10 -11.45 -13.92
N GLY A 33 -9.46 -11.35 -15.10
CA GLY A 33 -10.14 -11.12 -16.38
C GLY A 33 -10.73 -9.71 -16.55
N ASN A 34 -10.46 -8.79 -15.62
CA ASN A 34 -10.98 -7.43 -15.63
C ASN A 34 -9.90 -6.43 -15.18
N PHE A 35 -9.74 -5.35 -15.94
CA PHE A 35 -8.75 -4.29 -15.69
C PHE A 35 -9.27 -3.13 -14.85
N MET A 36 -10.58 -3.01 -14.66
CA MET A 36 -11.18 -1.95 -13.84
C MET A 36 -11.28 -2.38 -12.37
N GLU A 37 -11.63 -3.65 -12.16
CA GLU A 37 -11.86 -4.24 -10.84
C GLU A 37 -11.19 -5.62 -10.76
N THR A 38 -10.43 -5.84 -9.70
CA THR A 38 -9.78 -7.12 -9.40
C THR A 38 -10.83 -8.10 -8.90
N ASP A 39 -10.79 -9.32 -9.42
CA ASP A 39 -11.72 -10.39 -9.02
C ASP A 39 -11.67 -10.69 -7.50
N TYR A 40 -12.82 -11.04 -6.94
CA TYR A 40 -12.99 -11.30 -5.52
C TYR A 40 -12.15 -12.48 -5.03
N TYR A 41 -12.01 -13.55 -5.81
CA TYR A 41 -11.20 -14.71 -5.42
C TYR A 41 -9.71 -14.36 -5.39
N VAL A 42 -9.25 -13.53 -6.34
CA VAL A 42 -7.88 -13.01 -6.36
C VAL A 42 -7.63 -12.13 -5.12
N LEU A 43 -8.57 -11.27 -4.76
CA LEU A 43 -8.50 -10.45 -3.55
C LEU A 43 -8.51 -11.29 -2.28
N LEU A 44 -9.32 -12.34 -2.19
CA LEU A 44 -9.32 -13.25 -1.04
C LEU A 44 -8.01 -14.01 -0.89
N GLN A 45 -7.34 -14.33 -2.00
CA GLN A 45 -6.10 -15.10 -1.98
C GLN A 45 -4.88 -14.24 -1.65
N TYR A 46 -4.80 -13.03 -2.23
CA TYR A 46 -3.61 -12.17 -2.15
C TYR A 46 -3.82 -10.86 -1.38
N GLY A 47 -5.06 -10.39 -1.21
CA GLY A 47 -5.39 -9.22 -0.39
C GLY A 47 -5.53 -9.56 1.09
N GLN A 48 -5.66 -8.53 1.94
CA GLN A 48 -5.83 -8.74 3.38
C GLN A 48 -7.28 -9.04 3.74
N SER A 49 -7.55 -10.24 4.24
CA SER A 49 -8.81 -10.55 4.93
C SER A 49 -8.55 -10.73 6.43
N ASN A 50 -9.21 -9.93 7.28
CA ASN A 50 -9.00 -9.95 8.73
C ASN A 50 -9.25 -11.35 9.33
N SER A 51 -10.30 -12.03 8.87
CA SER A 51 -10.61 -13.40 9.32
C SER A 51 -9.49 -14.38 8.97
N PHE A 52 -8.90 -14.23 7.80
CA PHE A 52 -7.89 -15.16 7.30
C PHE A 52 -6.52 -14.91 7.94
N VAL A 53 -6.17 -13.64 8.20
CA VAL A 53 -4.99 -13.28 8.97
C VAL A 53 -5.07 -13.84 10.39
N MET A 54 -6.24 -13.74 11.04
CA MET A 54 -6.46 -14.31 12.38
C MET A 54 -6.38 -15.85 12.41
N SER A 55 -6.66 -16.53 11.29
CA SER A 55 -6.52 -17.98 11.16
C SER A 55 -5.12 -18.43 10.72
N GLY A 56 -4.11 -17.56 10.73
CA GLY A 56 -2.72 -17.90 10.38
C GLY A 56 -2.25 -17.41 9.01
N GLY A 57 -3.08 -16.68 8.28
CA GLY A 57 -2.80 -16.10 6.96
C GLY A 57 -1.88 -14.88 6.98
N TYR A 58 -0.80 -14.88 7.77
CA TYR A 58 0.03 -13.70 8.01
C TYR A 58 0.72 -13.14 6.76
N TRP A 59 0.90 -13.96 5.72
CA TRP A 59 1.45 -13.51 4.44
C TRP A 59 0.56 -12.48 3.75
N GLN A 60 -0.75 -12.50 4.01
CA GLN A 60 -1.69 -11.52 3.46
C GLN A 60 -1.43 -10.11 3.93
N LEU A 61 -0.78 -9.96 5.09
CA LEU A 61 -0.22 -8.67 5.47
C LEU A 61 0.73 -8.26 4.35
N PHE A 62 1.84 -8.98 4.17
CA PHE A 62 2.86 -8.56 3.21
C PHE A 62 2.31 -8.35 1.78
N THR A 63 1.47 -9.24 1.27
CA THR A 63 0.96 -9.15 -0.11
C THR A 63 -0.04 -8.00 -0.31
N ALA A 64 -0.77 -7.60 0.74
CA ALA A 64 -1.67 -6.45 0.71
C ALA A 64 -0.96 -5.08 0.56
N MET A 65 0.38 -5.05 0.54
CA MET A 65 1.13 -3.88 0.07
C MET A 65 0.90 -3.58 -1.39
N PHE A 66 0.69 -4.62 -2.21
CA PHE A 66 0.76 -4.52 -3.66
C PHE A 66 -0.57 -4.81 -4.35
N VAL A 67 -1.45 -5.54 -3.69
CA VAL A 67 -2.77 -5.90 -4.23
C VAL A 67 -3.74 -4.73 -4.07
N HIS A 68 -4.40 -4.38 -5.17
CA HIS A 68 -5.37 -3.28 -5.21
C HIS A 68 -6.70 -3.78 -5.76
N VAL A 69 -7.81 -3.27 -5.24
CA VAL A 69 -9.16 -3.69 -5.66
C VAL A 69 -9.55 -3.19 -7.04
N GLY A 70 -9.01 -2.06 -7.48
CA GLY A 70 -9.37 -1.49 -8.77
C GLY A 70 -8.43 -0.38 -9.21
N LEU A 71 -8.60 0.02 -10.47
CA LEU A 71 -7.69 0.96 -11.12
C LEU A 71 -7.69 2.33 -10.43
N VAL A 72 -8.86 2.82 -10.02
CA VAL A 72 -8.98 4.10 -9.30
C VAL A 72 -8.23 4.05 -7.96
N HIS A 73 -8.29 2.90 -7.27
CA HIS A 73 -7.59 2.71 -6.01
C HIS A 73 -6.07 2.67 -6.20
N LEU A 74 -5.60 1.99 -7.25
CA LEU A 74 -4.19 2.00 -7.65
C LEU A 74 -3.72 3.42 -7.96
N LEU A 75 -4.43 4.16 -8.80
CA LEU A 75 -4.04 5.52 -9.18
C LEU A 75 -3.98 6.46 -7.98
N GLY A 76 -4.94 6.36 -7.06
CA GLY A 76 -4.93 7.10 -5.80
C GLY A 76 -3.69 6.76 -4.96
N ASN A 77 -3.35 5.49 -4.81
CA ASN A 77 -2.13 5.05 -4.11
C ASN A 77 -0.87 5.60 -4.77
N MET A 78 -0.76 5.51 -6.10
CA MET A 78 0.42 5.99 -6.83
C MET A 78 0.57 7.51 -6.68
N PHE A 79 -0.54 8.26 -6.70
CA PHE A 79 -0.52 9.71 -6.47
C PHE A 79 -0.02 10.07 -5.07
N PHE A 80 -0.52 9.40 -4.02
CA PHE A 80 -0.02 9.62 -2.66
C PHE A 80 1.43 9.17 -2.49
N LEU A 81 1.81 8.05 -3.10
CA LEU A 81 3.18 7.54 -3.04
C LEU A 81 4.15 8.47 -3.78
N LEU A 82 3.74 9.11 -4.88
CA LEU A 82 4.54 10.16 -5.52
C LEU A 82 4.74 11.36 -4.59
N ILE A 83 3.67 11.91 -4.00
CA ILE A 83 3.78 13.10 -3.16
C ILE A 83 4.58 12.82 -1.88
N PHE A 84 4.17 11.80 -1.13
CA PHE A 84 4.78 11.49 0.17
C PHE A 84 6.07 10.68 0.04
N GLY A 85 6.18 9.81 -0.97
CA GLY A 85 7.38 9.01 -1.21
C GLY A 85 8.54 9.87 -1.70
N LEU A 86 8.33 10.76 -2.68
CA LEU A 86 9.38 11.68 -3.10
C LEU A 86 9.79 12.62 -1.96
N ARG A 87 8.82 13.12 -1.18
CA ARG A 87 9.13 13.94 0.00
C ARG A 87 9.91 13.16 1.07
N ALA A 88 9.61 11.87 1.24
CA ALA A 88 10.36 11.00 2.15
C ALA A 88 11.78 10.71 1.62
N GLU A 89 11.97 10.55 0.31
CA GLU A 89 13.31 10.42 -0.28
C GLU A 89 14.19 11.66 -0.04
N ASP A 90 13.60 12.86 -0.06
CA ASP A 90 14.32 14.10 0.26
C ASP A 90 14.71 14.20 1.74
N MET A 91 13.92 13.59 2.63
CA MET A 91 14.07 13.71 4.08
C MET A 91 14.90 12.59 4.71
N PHE A 92 14.92 11.40 4.11
CA PHE A 92 15.53 10.20 4.68
C PHE A 92 16.64 9.64 3.79
N THR A 93 17.63 8.99 4.40
CA THR A 93 18.57 8.17 3.64
C THR A 93 17.88 6.93 3.08
N ILE A 94 18.41 6.34 2.01
CA ILE A 94 17.85 5.11 1.38
C ILE A 94 17.64 3.99 2.41
N GLN A 95 18.56 3.84 3.38
CA GLN A 95 18.45 2.81 4.42
C GLN A 95 17.26 3.08 5.35
N GLU A 96 17.04 4.33 5.73
CA GLU A 96 15.90 4.72 6.56
C GLU A 96 14.59 4.58 5.78
N TYR A 97 14.58 4.97 4.50
CA TYR A 97 13.41 4.86 3.62
C TYR A 97 12.93 3.40 3.46
N ILE A 98 13.85 2.47 3.20
CA ILE A 98 13.55 1.04 3.01
C ILE A 98 12.96 0.41 4.28
N HIS A 99 13.34 0.86 5.47
CA HIS A 99 12.74 0.37 6.72
C HIS A 99 11.44 1.09 7.06
N TYR A 100 11.41 2.41 6.84
CA TYR A 100 10.29 3.27 7.22
C TYR A 100 9.01 2.89 6.50
N LEU A 101 9.05 2.65 5.18
CA LEU A 101 7.84 2.36 4.42
C LEU A 101 7.17 1.03 4.79
N PRO A 102 7.86 -0.13 4.80
CA PRO A 102 7.28 -1.39 5.24
C PRO A 102 6.82 -1.33 6.69
N PHE A 103 7.57 -0.66 7.58
CA PHE A 103 7.18 -0.50 8.98
C PHE A 103 5.91 0.33 9.12
N LYS A 104 5.83 1.49 8.46
CA LYS A 104 4.63 2.34 8.47
C LYS A 104 3.41 1.62 7.90
N TRP A 105 3.61 0.87 6.82
CA TRP A 105 2.57 0.08 6.20
C TRP A 105 2.09 -1.05 7.13
N ALA A 106 3.00 -1.84 7.71
CA ALA A 106 2.66 -2.93 8.62
C ALA A 106 1.93 -2.41 9.85
N HIS A 107 2.42 -1.32 10.44
CA HIS A 107 1.74 -0.63 11.54
C HIS A 107 0.31 -0.22 11.14
N TRP A 108 0.13 0.38 9.96
CA TRP A 108 -1.20 0.78 9.49
C TRP A 108 -2.16 -0.40 9.30
N LYS A 109 -1.69 -1.53 8.75
CA LYS A 109 -2.52 -2.75 8.60
C LYS A 109 -2.87 -3.39 9.93
N LEU A 110 -1.94 -3.45 10.87
CA LEU A 110 -2.21 -3.97 12.22
C LEU A 110 -3.20 -3.08 12.98
N VAL A 111 -3.09 -1.76 12.83
CA VAL A 111 -4.10 -0.82 13.36
C VAL A 111 -5.45 -1.04 12.69
N ASN A 112 -5.49 -1.36 11.39
CA ASN A 112 -6.75 -1.68 10.71
C ASN A 112 -7.42 -2.93 11.32
N ILE A 113 -6.67 -4.01 11.52
CA ILE A 113 -7.17 -5.26 12.12
C ILE A 113 -7.76 -5.04 13.52
N THR A 114 -7.10 -4.19 14.33
CA THR A 114 -7.45 -3.99 15.75
C THR A 114 -8.45 -2.87 16.00
N PHE A 115 -8.47 -1.83 15.17
CA PHE A 115 -9.18 -0.57 15.46
C PHE A 115 -10.38 -0.31 14.53
N TRP A 116 -10.34 -0.80 13.28
CA TRP A 116 -11.39 -0.53 12.29
C TRP A 116 -12.63 -1.41 12.41
N THR A 117 -12.67 -2.35 13.36
CA THR A 117 -13.90 -3.06 13.72
C THR A 117 -14.82 -2.25 14.63
N ARG A 118 -14.38 -1.14 15.26
CA ARG A 118 -15.26 -0.37 16.17
C ARG A 118 -15.28 1.16 16.04
N HIS A 119 -14.23 1.90 15.71
CA HIS A 119 -14.35 3.37 15.56
C HIS A 119 -13.30 3.98 14.60
N ALA A 120 -13.76 4.63 13.53
CA ALA A 120 -12.92 5.29 12.53
C ALA A 120 -12.39 6.65 13.02
N PHE A 121 -11.10 6.76 13.31
CA PHE A 121 -10.44 8.05 13.57
C PHE A 121 -10.23 8.79 12.24
N GLY A 122 -11.12 9.73 11.95
CA GLY A 122 -11.10 10.53 10.72
C GLY A 122 -10.15 11.72 10.84
N TRP A 123 -9.01 11.67 10.14
CA TRP A 123 -8.39 12.90 9.66
C TRP A 123 -9.32 13.47 8.57
N GLY A 124 -9.87 14.67 8.79
CA GLY A 124 -11.01 15.22 8.03
C GLY A 124 -10.87 15.21 6.50
N PHE A 125 -9.65 15.20 5.97
CA PHE A 125 -9.34 15.08 4.54
C PHE A 125 -9.72 13.70 3.96
N TRP A 126 -9.57 12.62 4.73
CA TRP A 126 -9.77 11.24 4.28
C TRP A 126 -11.22 10.74 4.42
N ARG A 127 -12.09 11.51 5.08
CA ARG A 127 -13.50 11.15 5.26
C ARG A 127 -14.25 11.05 3.92
N HIS A 128 -13.88 11.88 2.95
CA HIS A 128 -14.51 11.91 1.62
C HIS A 128 -14.04 10.74 0.73
N PHE A 129 -12.80 10.29 0.92
CA PHE A 129 -12.26 9.11 0.23
C PHE A 129 -12.64 7.79 0.92
N ARG A 130 -13.35 7.83 2.05
CA ARG A 130 -13.78 6.63 2.78
C ARG A 130 -14.50 5.63 1.87
N ASN A 131 -15.41 6.06 1.01
CA ASN A 131 -16.16 5.12 0.15
C ASN A 131 -15.31 4.52 -0.98
N VAL A 132 -14.16 5.11 -1.30
CA VAL A 132 -13.19 4.56 -2.28
C VAL A 132 -12.25 3.54 -1.61
N TRP A 133 -12.08 3.63 -0.29
CA TRP A 133 -11.12 2.84 0.50
C TRP A 133 -11.75 1.86 1.50
N SER A 134 -13.05 2.02 1.80
CA SER A 134 -13.81 1.24 2.80
C SER A 134 -14.83 0.29 2.18
N SER A 135 -15.07 0.35 0.87
CA SER A 135 -16.07 -0.49 0.20
C SER A 135 -15.64 -1.96 0.09
N TYR A 136 -14.37 -2.25 0.36
CA TYR A 136 -13.82 -3.59 0.30
C TYR A 136 -13.26 -3.97 1.66
N ASN A 137 -13.93 -4.89 2.35
CA ASN A 137 -13.44 -5.53 3.57
C ASN A 137 -12.18 -6.40 3.35
N ILE A 138 -11.63 -6.35 2.13
CA ILE A 138 -10.46 -7.10 1.68
C ILE A 138 -9.56 -6.14 0.90
N CYS A 139 -8.66 -5.44 1.61
CA CYS A 139 -7.45 -4.82 1.06
C CYS A 139 -6.55 -4.30 2.16
#